data_AF-A0A9D8FAK1-F1
#
_entry.id   AF-A0A9D8FAK1-F1
#
_cell.length_a   1.000
_cell.length_b   1.000
_cell.length_c   1.000
_cell.angle_alpha   90.00
_cell.angle_beta   90.00
_cell.angle_gamma   90.00
#
_symmetry.space_group_name_H-M   'P 1'
#
loop_
_entity.id
_entity.type
_entity.pdbx_description
1 polymer ?
#
loop_
_entity_poly.entity_id
_entity_poly.type
_entity_poly.pdbx_seq_one_letter_code
_entity_poly.pdbx_strand_id
1 'polypeptide(L)' 'MNKTQTKRFNELYQRHLRLLKLQGLSHSIIDNYARAVRRLSQHFDSCPDQLTPDQL' A
#
# COMPACT_ATOMS: atom_id res chain seq x y z
N MET A 1 -12.11 3.20 6.37
CA MET A 1 -11.43 1.99 6.88
C MET A 1 -11.64 1.81 8.37
N ASN A 2 -11.96 0.58 8.80
CA ASN A 2 -12.05 0.23 10.22
C ASN A 2 -10.68 0.12 10.89
N LYS A 3 -10.60 0.30 12.22
CA LYS A 3 -9.34 0.25 12.99
C LYS A 3 -8.50 -1.00 12.71
N THR A 4 -9.15 -2.17 12.58
CA THR A 4 -8.49 -3.44 12.25
C THR A 4 -7.88 -3.42 10.85
N GLN A 5 -8.59 -2.87 9.86
CA GLN A 5 -8.08 -2.72 8.50
C GLN A 5 -6.93 -1.73 8.45
N THR A 6 -6.99 -0.63 9.21
CA THR A 6 -5.91 0.37 9.28
C THR A 6 -4.63 -0.24 9.86
N LYS A 7 -4.75 -1.06 10.91
CA LYS A 7 -3.60 -1.77 11.48
C LYS A 7 -2.98 -2.72 10.45
N ARG A 8 -3.80 -3.53 9.77
CA ARG A 8 -3.36 -4.47 8.73
C ARG A 8 -2.72 -3.73 7.54
N PHE A 9 -3.30 -2.63 7.09
CA PHE A 9 -2.74 -1.77 6.05
C PHE A 9 -1.37 -1.25 6.45
N ASN A 10 -1.20 -0.72 7.66
CA ASN A 10 0.07 -0.20 8.14
C ASN A 10 1.15 -1.29 8.17
N GLU A 11 0.82 -2.50 8.62
CA GLU A 11 1.75 -3.63 8.65
C GLU A 11 2.19 -4.03 7.23
N LEU A 12 1.25 -4.15 6.30
CA LEU A 12 1.53 -4.47 4.89
C LEU A 12 2.31 -3.35 4.20
N TYR A 13 1.96 -2.09 4.45
CA TYR A 13 2.62 -0.92 3.91
C TYR A 13 4.09 -0.86 4.36
N GLN A 14 4.35 -1.08 5.64
CA GLN A 14 5.73 -1.14 6.16
C GLN A 14 6.52 -2.31 5.58
N ARG A 15 5.89 -3.47 5.39
CA ARG A 15 6.52 -4.62 4.72
C ARG A 15 6.86 -4.29 3.26
N HIS A 16 5.95 -3.66 2.53
CA HIS A 16 6.14 -3.25 1.15
C HIS A 16 7.33 -2.30 1.01
N LEU A 17 7.41 -1.25 1.84
CA LEU A 17 8.55 -0.32 1.83
C LEU A 17 9.88 -1.03 2.08
N ARG A 18 9.93 -1.98 3.02
CA ARG A 18 11.14 -2.77 3.27
C ARG A 18 11.53 -3.59 2.05
N LEU A 19 10.57 -4.25 1.41
CA LEU A 19 10.83 -5.07 0.21
C LEU A 19 11.35 -4.20 -0.95
N LEU A 20 10.74 -3.04 -1.20
CA LEU A 20 11.20 -2.13 -2.26
C LEU A 20 12.62 -1.62 -1.99
N LYS A 21 12.95 -1.33 -0.73
CA LYS A 21 14.31 -0.95 -0.33
C LYS A 21 15.31 -2.09 -0.53
N LEU A 22 14.92 -3.32 -0.19
CA LEU A 22 15.75 -4.52 -0.41
C LEU A 22 15.96 -4.82 -1.89
N GLN A 23 15.00 -4.47 -2.75
CA GLN A 23 15.13 -4.56 -4.21
C GLN A 23 16.10 -3.51 -4.80
N GLY A 24 16.64 -2.59 -3.99
CA GLY A 24 17.57 -1.57 -4.45
C GLY A 24 16.90 -0.46 -5.27
N LEU A 25 15.57 -0.31 -5.16
CA LEU A 25 14.85 0.75 -5.86
C LEU A 25 15.21 2.13 -5.27
N SER A 26 15.24 3.14 -6.13
CA SER A 26 15.51 4.51 -5.69
C SER A 26 14.38 5.04 -4.82
N HIS A 27 14.71 6.00 -3.94
CA HIS A 27 13.71 6.63 -3.07
C HIS A 27 12.53 7.25 -3.85
N SER A 28 12.76 7.81 -5.03
CA SER A 28 11.68 8.39 -5.85
C SER A 28 10.68 7.34 -6.35
N ILE A 29 11.17 6.15 -6.68
CA ILE A 29 10.34 5.02 -7.09
C ILE A 29 9.54 4.50 -5.89
N ILE A 30 10.18 4.32 -4.75
CA ILE A 30 9.53 3.91 -3.50
C ILE A 30 8.40 4.87 -3.13
N ASP A 31 8.65 6.18 -3.21
CA ASP A 31 7.65 7.21 -2.93
C ASP A 31 6.46 7.18 -3.91
N ASN A 32 6.72 6.93 -5.19
CA ASN A 32 5.66 6.80 -6.19
C ASN A 32 4.77 5.58 -5.91
N TYR A 33 5.35 4.41 -5.65
CA TYR A 33 4.59 3.21 -5.29
C TYR A 33 3.80 3.40 -3.99
N ALA A 34 4.44 3.96 -2.96
CA ALA A 34 3.80 4.28 -1.70
C ALA A 34 2.59 5.22 -1.87
N ARG A 35 2.73 6.25 -2.72
CA ARG A 35 1.66 7.20 -3.03
C ARG A 35 0.50 6.54 -3.75
N ALA A 36 0.78 5.66 -4.72
CA ALA A 36 -0.26 4.92 -5.44
C ALA A 36 -1.09 4.06 -4.48
N VAL A 37 -0.43 3.29 -3.61
CA VAL A 37 -1.08 2.44 -2.61
C VAL A 37 -1.97 3.26 -1.65
N ARG A 38 -1.48 4.42 -1.20
CA ARG A 38 -2.27 5.33 -0.35
C ARG A 38 -3.50 5.88 -1.07
N ARG A 39 -3.35 6.32 -2.32
CA ARG A 39 -4.48 6.81 -3.12
C ARG A 39 -5.54 5.74 -3.33
N LEU A 40 -5.13 4.50 -3.64
CA LEU A 40 -6.06 3.38 -3.77
C LEU A 40 -6.81 3.12 -2.46
N SER A 41 -6.11 3.07 -1.33
CA SER A 41 -6.75 2.88 -0.02
C SER A 41 -7.74 4.00 0.35
N GLN A 42 -7.46 5.24 -0.08
CA GLN A 42 -8.35 6.38 0.12
C GLN A 42 -9.56 6.34 -0.82
N HIS A 43 -9.37 5.94 -2.06
CA HIS A 43 -10.44 5.89 -3.06
C HIS A 43 -11.48 4.82 -2.74
N PHE A 44 -11.03 3.63 -2.34
CA PHE A 44 -11.90 2.50 -2.04
C PHE A 44 -12.27 2.38 -0.55
N ASP A 45 -11.80 3.32 0.28
CA ASP A 45 -11.89 3.30 1.76
C ASP A 45 -11.62 1.93 2.41
N SER A 46 -10.75 1.14 1.78
CA SER A 46 -10.50 -0.26 2.10
C SER A 46 -9.02 -0.63 1.96
N CYS A 47 -8.62 -1.71 2.60
CA CYS A 47 -7.26 -2.22 2.49
C CYS A 47 -7.05 -2.73 1.05
N PRO A 48 -5.97 -2.35 0.35
CA PRO A 48 -5.71 -2.75 -1.04
C PRO A 48 -5.58 -4.27 -1.22
N ASP A 49 -5.30 -4.99 -0.14
CA ASP A 49 -5.30 -6.47 -0.06
C ASP A 49 -6.70 -7.10 -0.26
N GLN A 50 -7.77 -6.29 -0.23
CA GLN A 50 -9.15 -6.73 -0.45
C GLN A 50 -9.71 -6.25 -1.79
N LEU A 51 -8.90 -5.61 -2.64
CA LEU A 51 -9.35 -5.19 -3.96
C LEU A 51 -9.55 -6.42 -4.85
N THR A 52 -10.70 -6.48 -5.50
CA THR A 52 -10.99 -7.50 -6.51
C THR A 52 -10.34 -7.12 -7.84
N PRO A 53 -10.05 -8.08 -8.73
CA PRO A 53 -9.53 -7.79 -10.06
C PRO A 53 -10.37 -6.80 -10.87
N ASP A 54 -11.68 -6.73 -10.62
CA ASP A 54 -12.59 -5.77 -11.26
C ASP A 54 -12.37 -4.30 -10.82
N GLN A 55 -11.56 -4.06 -9.79
CA GLN A 55 -11.23 -2.74 -9.25
C GLN A 55 -9.81 -2.27 -9.65
N LEU A 56 -9.14 -3.02 -10.53
CA LEU A 56 -7.73 -2.90 -10.93
C LEU A 56 -7.60 -2.54 -12.41
#